data_AF-T1AC65-F1
#
_entry.id   AF-T1AC65-F1
#
_cell.length_a   1.000
_cell.length_b   1.000
_cell.length_c   1.000
_cell.angle_alpha   90.00
_cell.angle_beta   90.00
_cell.angle_gamma   90.00
#
_symmetry.space_group_name_H-M   'P 1'
#
loop_
_entity.id
_entity.type
_entity.pdbx_description
1 polymer ?
#
loop_
_entity_poly.entity_id
_entity_poly.type
_entity_poly.pdbx_seq_one_letter_code
_entity_poly.pdbx_strand_id
1 'polypeptide(L)'
;MSGIKVCDWGTFYEIHANKIDIMSINPSFLIFGEGFRQPKVLRLIKRGLDSLLALVVLILTIPLFIIVTITVKLESPAPIFYSQERVGRYNKPFHIYKFRSMVTDAEKGNSPGWAQILYEYGALIEDALKKLEYDFIM
;
A
#
# COMPACT_ATOMS: atom_id res chain seq x y z
N MET A 1 -0.64 40.87 -19.37
CA MET A 1 -0.28 41.21 -17.98
C MET A 1 0.07 39.91 -17.25
N SER A 2 1.33 39.72 -16.87
CA SER A 2 1.73 38.52 -16.11
C SER A 2 1.36 38.76 -14.64
N GLY A 3 0.37 38.03 -14.13
CA GLY A 3 -0.02 38.08 -12.72
C GLY A 3 1.03 37.39 -11.84
N ILE A 4 1.24 37.90 -10.62
CA ILE A 4 2.07 37.28 -9.60
C ILE A 4 1.23 36.24 -8.87
N LYS A 5 1.69 34.99 -8.78
CA LYS A 5 1.04 33.97 -7.95
C LYS A 5 1.34 34.26 -6.48
N VAL A 6 0.32 34.72 -5.74
CA VAL A 6 0.38 34.77 -4.27
C VAL A 6 0.13 33.37 -3.74
N CYS A 7 1.04 32.83 -2.92
CA CYS A 7 0.91 31.51 -2.31
C CYS A 7 0.64 31.64 -0.81
N ASP A 8 -0.15 30.70 -0.28
CA ASP A 8 -0.45 30.62 1.15
C ASP A 8 0.75 30.07 1.95
N TRP A 9 0.82 30.41 3.24
CA TRP A 9 1.89 29.95 4.12
C TRP A 9 2.02 28.43 4.18
N GLY A 10 0.90 27.70 4.18
CA GLY A 10 0.91 26.23 4.18
C GLY A 10 1.54 25.66 2.90
N THR A 11 1.25 26.27 1.74
CA THR A 11 1.85 25.86 0.46
C THR A 11 3.34 26.19 0.39
N PHE A 12 3.75 27.34 0.92
CA PHE A 12 5.15 27.74 0.96
C PHE A 12 5.97 26.79 1.86
N TYR A 13 5.45 26.44 3.03
CA TYR A 13 6.09 25.52 3.96
C TYR A 13 6.24 24.12 3.37
N GLU A 14 5.21 23.59 2.70
CA GLU A 14 5.27 22.29 2.02
C GLU A 14 6.39 22.24 0.98
N ILE A 15 6.49 23.24 0.10
CA ILE A 15 7.49 23.28 -0.97
C ILE A 15 8.92 23.32 -0.42
N HIS A 16 9.15 24.06 0.67
CA HIS A 16 10.50 24.25 1.22
C HIS A 16 10.90 23.16 2.22
N ALA A 17 9.95 22.70 3.03
CA ALA A 17 10.21 21.72 4.08
C ALA A 17 9.95 20.28 3.62
N ASN A 18 9.27 20.06 2.49
CA ASN A 18 8.69 18.77 2.08
C ASN A 18 7.91 18.09 3.22
N LYS A 19 7.30 18.90 4.09
CA LYS A 19 6.54 18.47 5.26
C LYS A 19 5.19 19.17 5.22
N ILE A 20 4.17 18.38 5.51
CA ILE A 20 2.81 18.89 5.66
C ILE A 20 2.58 19.05 7.16
N ASP A 21 2.30 20.29 7.60
CA ASP A 21 1.93 20.54 8.98
C ASP A 21 0.46 20.17 9.20
N ILE A 22 0.25 19.01 9.82
CA ILE A 22 -1.07 18.42 10.07
C ILE A 22 -1.96 19.35 10.91
N MET A 23 -1.36 20.15 11.80
CA MET A 23 -2.10 21.00 12.75
C MET A 23 -2.66 22.27 12.08
N SER A 24 -2.13 22.65 10.90
CA SER A 24 -2.58 23.82 10.15
C SER A 24 -3.28 23.47 8.82
N ILE A 25 -3.56 22.19 8.54
CA ILE A 25 -4.29 21.76 7.34
C ILE A 25 -5.74 22.28 7.40
N ASN A 26 -6.08 23.19 6.48
CA ASN A 26 -7.46 23.54 6.21
C ASN A 26 -8.14 22.40 5.42
N PRO A 27 -9.34 21.90 5.78
CA PRO A 27 -10.03 20.86 5.02
C PRO A 27 -10.26 21.19 3.54
N SER A 28 -10.41 22.48 3.22
CA SER A 28 -10.54 22.99 1.84
C SER A 28 -9.28 22.71 1.01
N PHE A 29 -8.09 22.68 1.63
CA PHE A 29 -6.83 22.36 0.98
C PHE A 29 -6.81 20.93 0.41
N LEU A 30 -7.47 19.97 1.06
CA LEU A 30 -7.58 18.60 0.53
C LEU A 30 -8.43 18.54 -0.75
N ILE A 31 -9.43 19.41 -0.86
CA ILE A 31 -10.37 19.45 -1.99
C ILE A 31 -9.82 20.30 -3.14
N PHE A 32 -9.17 21.43 -2.81
CA PHE A 32 -8.72 22.44 -3.77
C PHE A 32 -7.20 22.49 -3.99
N GLY A 33 -6.43 21.65 -3.29
CA GLY A 33 -4.98 21.60 -3.42
C GLY A 33 -4.56 21.38 -4.88
N GLU A 34 -3.78 22.30 -5.44
CA GLU A 34 -3.32 22.20 -6.84
C GLU A 34 -2.42 20.97 -7.06
N GLY A 35 -1.86 20.38 -6.00
CA GLY A 35 -0.96 19.22 -6.04
C GLY A 35 -1.55 17.94 -6.65
N PHE A 36 -2.89 17.82 -6.73
CA PHE A 36 -3.53 16.65 -7.33
C PHE A 36 -3.69 16.75 -8.86
N ARG A 37 -3.40 17.90 -9.47
CA ARG A 37 -3.54 18.13 -10.92
C ARG A 37 -2.35 17.57 -11.68
N GLN A 38 -2.33 16.25 -11.86
CA GLN A 38 -1.39 15.62 -12.80
C GLN A 38 -1.88 15.77 -14.25
N PRO A 39 -1.14 16.47 -15.14
CA PRO A 39 -1.51 16.61 -16.55
C PRO A 39 -1.57 15.24 -17.22
N LYS A 40 -2.51 15.08 -18.17
CA LYS A 40 -2.76 13.80 -18.85
C LYS A 40 -1.49 13.23 -19.49
N VAL A 41 -0.62 14.08 -20.02
CA VAL A 41 0.65 13.70 -20.65
C VAL A 41 1.61 13.05 -19.65
N LEU A 42 1.85 13.68 -18.49
CA LEU A 42 2.71 13.09 -17.45
C LEU A 42 2.18 11.74 -16.96
N ARG A 43 0.86 11.61 -16.87
CA ARG A 43 0.22 10.35 -16.48
C ARG A 43 0.42 9.23 -17.51
N LEU A 44 0.36 9.56 -18.80
CA LEU A 44 0.63 8.61 -19.89
C LEU A 44 2.10 8.17 -19.89
N ILE A 45 3.02 9.11 -19.74
CA ILE A 45 4.47 8.82 -19.63
C ILE A 45 4.74 7.92 -18.42
N LYS A 46 4.20 8.28 -17.24
CA LYS A 46 4.31 7.46 -16.02
C LYS A 46 3.79 6.04 -16.24
N ARG A 47 2.66 5.88 -16.93
CA ARG A 47 2.10 4.55 -17.21
C ARG A 47 2.99 3.72 -18.14
N GLY A 48 3.59 4.36 -19.16
CA GLY A 48 4.57 3.71 -20.03
C GLY A 48 5.81 3.28 -19.26
N LEU A 49 6.38 4.18 -18.47
CA LEU A 49 7.55 3.91 -17.62
C LEU A 49 7.27 2.77 -16.62
N ASP A 50 6.14 2.80 -15.92
CA ASP A 50 5.77 1.76 -14.96
C ASP A 50 5.68 0.39 -15.61
N SER A 51 5.12 0.31 -16.83
CA SER A 51 4.97 -0.95 -17.54
C SER A 51 6.32 -1.48 -18.04
N LEU A 52 7.20 -0.59 -18.52
CA LEU A 52 8.55 -0.93 -18.94
C LEU A 52 9.40 -1.42 -17.76
N LEU A 53 9.43 -0.65 -16.67
CA LEU A 53 10.18 -1.01 -15.46
C LEU A 53 9.66 -2.30 -14.84
N ALA A 54 8.34 -2.50 -14.79
CA ALA A 54 7.75 -3.74 -14.31
C ALA A 54 8.19 -4.94 -15.16
N LEU A 55 8.23 -4.81 -16.49
CA LEU A 55 8.71 -5.88 -17.37
C LEU A 55 10.18 -6.20 -17.16
N VAL A 56 11.03 -5.17 -17.03
CA VAL A 56 12.47 -5.34 -16.77
C VAL A 56 12.70 -6.04 -15.43
N VAL A 57 12.06 -5.56 -14.36
CA VAL A 57 12.15 -6.18 -13.03
C VAL A 57 11.62 -7.60 -13.05
N LEU A 58 10.53 -7.87 -13.76
CA LEU A 58 9.97 -9.21 -13.91
C LEU A 58 11.00 -10.16 -14.53
N ILE A 59 11.63 -9.80 -15.65
CA ILE A 59 12.62 -10.63 -16.33
C ILE A 59 13.83 -10.89 -15.43
N LEU A 60 14.35 -9.84 -14.77
CA LEU A 60 15.50 -9.96 -13.87
C LEU A 60 15.21 -10.82 -12.64
N THR A 61 13.96 -10.86 -12.17
CA THR A 61 13.57 -11.62 -10.98
C THR A 61 13.08 -13.05 -11.27
N ILE A 62 12.96 -13.47 -12.54
CA ILE A 62 12.64 -14.86 -12.92
C ILE A 62 13.49 -15.91 -12.17
N PRO A 63 14.83 -15.84 -12.15
CA PRO A 63 15.64 -16.87 -11.47
C PRO A 63 15.35 -16.93 -9.96
N LEU A 64 15.12 -15.78 -9.33
CA LEU A 64 14.74 -15.70 -7.92
C LEU A 64 13.35 -16.33 -7.70
N PHE A 65 12.38 -16.04 -8.57
CA PHE A 65 11.05 -16.63 -8.49
C PHE A 65 11.08 -18.15 -8.58
N ILE A 66 11.93 -18.74 -9.44
CA ILE A 66 12.08 -20.19 -9.54
C ILE A 66 12.56 -20.78 -8.21
N ILE A 67 13.59 -20.19 -7.60
CA ILE A 67 14.14 -20.65 -6.31
C ILE A 67 13.07 -20.59 -5.22
N VAL A 68 12.39 -19.44 -5.07
CA VAL A 68 11.31 -19.26 -4.09
C VAL A 68 10.18 -20.26 -4.30
N THR A 69 9.81 -20.50 -5.56
CA THR A 69 8.75 -21.46 -5.91
C THR A 69 9.10 -22.87 -5.50
N ILE A 70 10.36 -23.29 -5.68
CA ILE A 70 10.85 -24.61 -5.25
C ILE A 70 10.80 -24.69 -3.72
N THR A 71 11.34 -23.69 -3.01
CA THR A 71 11.34 -23.67 -1.54
C THR A 71 9.93 -23.79 -0.96
N VAL A 72 8.99 -22.98 -1.45
CA VAL A 72 7.59 -23.01 -0.99
C VAL A 72 6.94 -24.36 -1.25
N LYS A 73 7.21 -24.98 -2.41
CA LYS A 73 6.64 -26.29 -2.78
C LYS A 73 7.24 -27.45 -1.97
N LEU A 74 8.48 -27.31 -1.49
CA LEU A 74 9.11 -28.27 -0.59
C LEU A 74 8.54 -28.18 0.84
N GLU A 75 8.16 -26.98 1.26
CA GLU A 75 7.61 -26.74 2.61
C GLU A 75 6.12 -27.10 2.71
N SER A 76 5.33 -26.90 1.66
CA SER A 76 3.90 -27.24 1.62
C SER A 76 3.42 -27.57 0.20
N PRO A 77 2.54 -28.57 0.00
CA PRO A 77 1.99 -28.93 -1.32
C PRO A 77 0.96 -27.92 -1.87
N ALA A 78 0.86 -26.74 -1.27
CA ALA A 78 -0.17 -25.75 -1.49
C ALA A 78 0.14 -24.77 -2.65
N PRO A 79 -0.85 -23.97 -3.12
CA PRO A 79 -0.59 -22.98 -4.16
C PRO A 79 0.38 -21.88 -3.69
N ILE A 80 1.38 -21.62 -4.55
CA ILE A 80 2.52 -20.71 -4.32
C ILE A 80 2.09 -19.26 -4.12
N PHE A 81 1.04 -18.83 -4.82
CA PHE A 81 0.54 -17.48 -4.76
C PHE A 81 -0.67 -17.37 -3.82
N TYR A 82 -0.64 -16.35 -2.98
CA TYR A 82 -1.80 -15.86 -2.22
C TYR A 82 -2.37 -14.64 -2.95
N SER A 83 -3.70 -14.54 -2.99
CA SER A 83 -4.43 -13.49 -3.69
C SER A 83 -5.33 -12.73 -2.72
N GLN A 84 -5.17 -11.40 -2.66
CA GLN A 84 -5.98 -10.52 -1.81
C GLN A 84 -6.62 -9.42 -2.64
N GLU A 85 -7.93 -9.18 -2.47
CA GLU A 85 -8.63 -8.07 -3.11
C GLU A 85 -8.28 -6.73 -2.43
N ARG A 86 -8.02 -5.70 -3.25
CA ARG A 86 -7.78 -4.32 -2.80
C ARG A 86 -8.51 -3.33 -3.71
N VAL A 87 -8.86 -2.18 -3.15
CA VAL A 87 -9.48 -1.09 -3.90
C VAL A 87 -8.41 -0.39 -4.74
N GLY A 88 -8.60 -0.40 -6.06
CA GLY A 88 -7.69 0.20 -7.03
C GLY A 88 -8.15 1.56 -7.53
N ARG A 89 -7.59 1.97 -8.67
CA ARG A 89 -7.90 3.26 -9.31
C ARG A 89 -9.39 3.33 -9.67
N TYR A 90 -10.03 4.46 -9.35
CA TYR A 90 -11.46 4.70 -9.58
C TYR A 90 -12.38 3.72 -8.84
N ASN A 91 -12.00 3.30 -7.63
CA ASN A 91 -12.74 2.32 -6.83
C ASN A 91 -12.97 0.98 -7.55
N LYS A 92 -12.15 0.66 -8.56
CA LYS A 92 -12.20 -0.64 -9.21
C LYS A 92 -11.39 -1.63 -8.38
N PRO A 93 -12.00 -2.69 -7.83
CA PRO A 93 -11.26 -3.70 -7.10
C PRO A 93 -10.26 -4.40 -8.02
N PHE A 94 -9.11 -4.79 -7.48
CA PHE A 94 -8.11 -5.59 -8.15
C PHE A 94 -7.46 -6.57 -7.17
N HIS A 95 -6.95 -7.68 -7.70
CA HIS A 95 -6.32 -8.72 -6.91
C HIS A 95 -4.81 -8.50 -6.87
N ILE A 96 -4.24 -8.51 -5.66
CA ILE A 96 -2.80 -8.49 -5.45
C ILE A 96 -2.31 -9.93 -5.26
N TYR A 97 -1.37 -10.33 -6.11
CA TYR A 97 -0.66 -11.60 -5.97
C TYR A 97 0.62 -11.42 -5.17
N LYS A 98 0.81 -12.26 -4.16
CA LYS A 98 2.03 -12.32 -3.33
C LYS A 98 2.48 -13.76 -3.21
N PHE A 99 3.77 -13.96 -2.95
CA PHE A 99 4.21 -15.27 -2.47
C PHE A 99 3.58 -15.56 -1.14
N ARG A 100 3.11 -16.79 -1.00
CA ARG A 100 2.64 -17.30 0.28
C ARG A 100 3.83 -17.42 1.23
N SER A 101 3.80 -16.65 2.33
CA SER A 101 4.71 -16.81 3.47
C SER A 101 4.06 -17.54 4.65
N MET A 102 2.73 -17.69 4.63
CA MET A 102 1.95 -18.30 5.71
C MET A 102 1.49 -19.72 5.34
N VAL A 103 1.50 -20.61 6.34
CA VAL A 103 0.99 -21.99 6.24
C VAL A 103 -0.49 -21.97 5.81
N THR A 104 -0.94 -23.02 5.11
CA THR A 104 -2.30 -23.15 4.55
C THR A 104 -3.44 -22.93 5.54
N ASP A 105 -3.21 -23.19 6.82
CA ASP A 105 -4.22 -23.07 7.88
C ASP A 105 -4.12 -21.77 8.69
N ALA A 106 -3.27 -20.81 8.32
CA ALA A 106 -3.07 -19.57 9.09
C ALA A 106 -4.30 -18.63 9.14
N GLU A 107 -5.24 -18.78 8.21
CA GLU A 107 -6.49 -17.99 8.12
C GLU A 107 -7.75 -18.87 8.19
N LYS A 108 -7.67 -20.05 8.85
CA LYS A 108 -8.86 -20.88 9.06
C LYS A 108 -9.88 -20.09 9.89
N GLY A 109 -10.96 -19.64 9.26
CA GLY A 109 -12.01 -18.84 9.90
C GLY A 109 -12.02 -17.34 9.61
N ASN A 110 -11.46 -16.87 8.48
CA ASN A 110 -11.48 -15.44 8.07
C ASN A 110 -10.81 -14.50 9.10
N SER A 111 -9.89 -15.05 9.90
CA SER A 111 -9.34 -14.43 11.09
C SER A 111 -7.81 -14.52 11.03
N PRO A 112 -7.05 -13.40 10.99
CA PRO A 112 -5.59 -13.43 11.13
C PRO A 112 -5.15 -14.17 12.41
N GLY A 113 -4.59 -15.37 12.23
CA GLY A 113 -4.48 -16.40 13.27
C GLY A 113 -3.62 -16.13 14.50
N TRP A 114 -2.91 -15.01 14.63
CA TRP A 114 -2.07 -14.77 15.84
C TRP A 114 -2.80 -14.02 16.95
N ALA A 115 -3.59 -13.00 16.62
CA ALA A 115 -4.28 -12.20 17.63
C ALA A 115 -5.59 -12.85 18.11
N GLN A 116 -6.26 -13.61 17.24
CA GLN A 116 -7.60 -14.15 17.51
C GLN A 116 -7.63 -15.49 18.25
N ILE A 117 -6.52 -16.23 18.28
CA ILE A 117 -6.43 -17.46 19.07
C ILE A 117 -6.39 -17.14 20.58
N LEU A 118 -5.85 -15.97 20.94
CA LEU A 118 -5.73 -15.53 22.33
C LEU A 118 -6.89 -14.62 22.78
N TYR A 119 -7.59 -13.94 21.86
CA TYR A 119 -8.61 -12.94 22.17
C TYR A 119 -9.76 -12.95 21.16
N GLU A 120 -11.02 -12.87 21.64
CA GLU A 120 -12.18 -12.67 20.76
C GLU A 120 -12.12 -11.30 20.06
N TYR A 121 -12.48 -11.24 18.78
CA TYR A 121 -12.38 -10.02 17.99
C TYR A 121 -13.39 -8.97 18.45
N GLY A 122 -12.91 -7.83 18.94
CA GLY A 122 -13.74 -6.65 19.21
C GLY A 122 -14.46 -6.65 20.56
N ALA A 123 -13.98 -7.37 21.57
CA ALA A 123 -14.59 -7.35 22.89
C ALA A 123 -14.30 -6.03 23.66
N LEU A 124 -13.06 -5.53 23.64
CA LEU A 124 -12.64 -4.37 24.46
C LEU A 124 -11.65 -3.43 23.74
N ILE A 125 -11.63 -2.15 24.16
CA ILE A 125 -10.69 -1.12 23.67
C ILE A 125 -9.22 -1.52 23.96
N GLU A 126 -9.00 -2.27 25.04
CA GLU A 126 -7.68 -2.77 25.45
C GLU A 126 -7.09 -3.73 24.42
N ASP A 127 -7.92 -4.59 23.81
CA ASP A 127 -7.47 -5.53 22.77
C ASP A 127 -7.03 -4.78 21.51
N ALA A 128 -7.72 -3.69 21.17
CA ALA A 128 -7.38 -2.84 20.04
C ALA A 128 -6.05 -2.09 20.28
N LEU A 129 -5.82 -1.57 21.49
CA LEU A 129 -4.57 -0.89 21.86
C LEU A 129 -3.38 -1.85 21.82
N LYS A 130 -3.56 -3.05 22.39
CA LYS A 130 -2.50 -4.07 22.41
C LYS A 130 -2.16 -4.56 21.01
N LYS A 131 -3.15 -4.66 20.12
CA LYS A 131 -2.91 -4.93 18.69
C LYS A 131 -2.11 -3.81 18.03
N LEU A 132 -2.45 -2.54 18.28
CA LEU A 132 -1.70 -1.41 17.74
C LEU A 132 -0.23 -1.44 18.19
N GLU A 133 0.06 -1.76 19.45
CA GLU A 133 1.45 -1.91 19.92
C GLU A 133 2.23 -2.96 19.12
N TYR A 134 1.64 -4.12 18.85
CA TYR A 134 2.28 -5.16 18.04
C TYR A 134 2.48 -4.73 16.57
N ASP A 135 1.48 -4.07 15.97
CA ASP A 135 1.58 -3.57 14.59
C ASP A 135 2.64 -2.45 14.44
N PHE A 136 3.00 -1.73 15.52
CA PHE A 136 4.06 -0.71 15.51
C PHE A 136 5.47 -1.22 15.78
N ILE A 137 5.60 -2.45 16.30
CA ILE A 137 6.90 -3.05 16.68
C ILE A 137 7.49 -3.92 15.55
N MET A 138 6.73 -4.19 14.47
CA MET A 138 7.18 -4.91 13.27
C MET A 138 7.40 -3.95 12.08
#